data_AF-A0A527ZRI1-F1
#
_entry.id   AF-A0A527ZRI1-F1
#
_cell.length_a   1.000
_cell.length_b   1.000
_cell.length_c   1.000
_cell.angle_alpha   90.00
_cell.angle_beta   90.00
_cell.angle_gamma   90.00
#
_symmetry.space_group_name_H-M   'P 1'
#
loop_
_entity.id
_entity.type
_entity.pdbx_description
1 polymer ?
#
loop_
_entity_poly.entity_id
_entity_poly.type
_entity_poly.pdbx_seq_one_letter_code
_entity_poly.pdbx_strand_id
1 'polypeptide(L)'
;YANSRRMEKSLRLQNADLLTEYNLLEADLARPKVKEADFSGKAKHLDYRARAHQPAMLCTLVMTDNVDSNGVARYPVGTMPVIDPQTGETLVDELGRRSFTTSVAYGPTIGRNIALAYLPWAYCQEGRKLNVEYFGETYPVEVAAVGYRPFYDPENLNPRS
;
A
#
# COMPACT_ATOMS: atom_id res chain seq x y z
N TYR A 1 2.50 -17.60 -7.19
CA TYR A 1 3.70 -17.79 -6.35
C TYR A 1 4.66 -16.60 -6.37
N ALA A 2 4.85 -15.88 -7.49
CA ALA A 2 5.84 -14.78 -7.57
C ALA A 2 5.53 -13.52 -6.72
N ASN A 3 4.26 -13.23 -6.38
CA ASN A 3 3.91 -12.00 -5.67
C ASN A 3 4.18 -12.05 -4.16
N SER A 4 4.07 -13.21 -3.49
CA SER A 4 4.12 -13.26 -2.02
C SER A 4 5.45 -12.75 -1.44
N ARG A 5 6.59 -13.20 -1.99
CA ARG A 5 7.92 -12.81 -1.48
C ARG A 5 8.19 -11.31 -1.63
N ARG A 6 7.82 -10.74 -2.77
CA ARG A 6 7.98 -9.30 -2.99
C ARG A 6 7.13 -8.51 -2.00
N MET A 7 5.91 -8.97 -1.69
CA MET A 7 5.00 -8.29 -0.76
C MET A 7 5.51 -8.38 0.68
N GLU A 8 6.05 -9.52 1.10
CA GLU A 8 6.71 -9.68 2.40
C GLU A 8 7.91 -8.73 2.56
N LYS A 9 8.65 -8.48 1.48
CA LYS A 9 9.74 -7.49 1.40
C LYS A 9 9.26 -6.08 1.02
N SER A 10 7.95 -5.84 0.98
CA SER A 10 7.32 -4.58 0.58
C SER A 10 7.78 -4.02 -0.78
N LEU A 11 8.29 -4.86 -1.69
CA LEU A 11 8.79 -4.51 -3.02
C LEU A 11 7.66 -4.07 -3.97
N ARG A 12 7.89 -2.92 -4.63
CA ARG A 12 6.92 -2.22 -5.48
C ARG A 12 7.07 -2.72 -6.89
N LEU A 13 5.97 -3.02 -7.54
CA LEU A 13 5.95 -3.52 -8.89
C LEU A 13 5.51 -2.43 -9.87
N GLN A 14 6.33 -2.20 -10.91
CA GLN A 14 5.96 -1.35 -12.04
C GLN A 14 4.67 -1.86 -12.69
N ASN A 15 3.77 -0.95 -13.06
CA ASN A 15 2.45 -1.25 -13.65
C ASN A 15 1.44 -1.96 -12.73
N ALA A 16 1.77 -2.19 -11.46
CA ALA A 16 0.81 -2.62 -10.44
C ALA A 16 0.73 -1.60 -9.30
N ASP A 17 1.86 -1.33 -8.65
CA ASP A 17 1.94 -0.41 -7.51
C ASP A 17 2.42 0.99 -7.93
N LEU A 18 3.23 1.08 -9.00
CA LEU A 18 3.71 2.35 -9.55
C LEU A 18 2.81 2.79 -10.70
N LEU A 19 1.74 3.49 -10.34
CA LEU A 19 0.73 4.00 -11.26
C LEU A 19 1.04 5.45 -11.65
N THR A 20 0.53 5.88 -12.82
CA THR A 20 0.80 7.22 -13.38
C THR A 20 0.18 8.36 -12.57
N GLU A 21 -0.79 8.05 -11.73
CA GLU A 21 -1.52 9.02 -10.89
C GLU A 21 -0.74 9.39 -9.61
N TYR A 22 0.30 8.62 -9.26
CA TYR A 22 1.08 8.79 -8.04
C TYR A 22 2.53 9.13 -8.35
N ASN A 23 3.13 9.94 -7.49
CA ASN A 23 4.52 10.34 -7.63
C ASN A 23 5.48 9.47 -6.80
N LEU A 24 6.78 9.59 -7.05
CA LEU A 24 7.80 8.77 -6.40
C LEU A 24 7.90 8.94 -4.87
N LEU A 25 7.47 10.09 -4.32
CA LEU A 25 7.40 10.26 -2.87
C LEU A 25 6.25 9.46 -2.28
N GLU A 26 5.09 9.43 -2.94
CA GLU A 26 3.91 8.67 -2.52
C GLU A 26 4.21 7.17 -2.50
N ALA A 27 4.98 6.69 -3.48
CA ALA A 27 5.44 5.31 -3.51
C ALA A 27 6.62 5.02 -2.56
N ASP A 28 7.13 6.01 -1.82
CA ASP A 28 8.35 5.94 -1.00
C ASP A 28 9.55 5.30 -1.74
N LEU A 29 9.83 5.86 -2.91
CA LEU A 29 10.95 5.49 -3.79
C LEU A 29 11.82 6.71 -4.17
N ALA A 30 11.46 7.89 -3.67
CA ALA A 30 12.22 9.10 -3.91
C ALA A 30 13.63 9.00 -3.31
N ARG A 31 14.63 9.40 -4.08
CA ARG A 31 16.02 9.48 -3.59
C ARG A 31 16.16 10.68 -2.63
N PRO A 32 17.07 10.61 -1.65
CA PRO A 32 17.34 11.75 -0.76
C PRO A 32 17.79 13.00 -1.53
N LYS A 33 18.65 12.81 -2.55
CA LYS A 33 19.17 13.87 -3.42
C LYS A 33 18.42 13.93 -4.75
N VAL A 34 18.12 15.15 -5.19
CA VAL A 34 17.64 15.42 -6.55
C VAL A 34 18.86 15.53 -7.47
N LYS A 35 18.76 15.00 -8.69
CA LYS A 35 19.86 15.09 -9.67
C LYS A 35 19.98 16.52 -10.21
N GLU A 36 21.21 16.98 -10.42
CA GLU A 36 21.50 18.30 -10.99
C GLU A 36 21.06 18.43 -12.45
N ALA A 37 21.14 17.35 -13.23
CA ALA A 37 20.66 17.34 -14.62
C ALA A 37 19.18 17.73 -14.73
N ASP A 38 18.79 18.35 -15.85
CA ASP A 38 17.39 18.66 -16.14
C ASP A 38 16.69 17.46 -16.77
N PHE A 39 16.10 16.62 -15.92
CA PHE A 39 15.38 15.43 -16.34
C PHE A 39 13.88 15.74 -16.52
N SER A 40 13.22 14.96 -17.38
CA SER A 40 11.77 15.09 -17.59
C SER A 40 11.01 14.97 -16.28
N GLY A 41 10.20 15.97 -15.94
CA GLY A 41 9.42 16.03 -14.71
C GLY A 41 10.17 16.61 -13.49
N LYS A 42 11.40 17.11 -13.63
CA LYS A 42 12.18 17.69 -12.52
C LYS A 42 11.45 18.81 -11.78
N ALA A 43 10.90 19.79 -12.52
CA ALA A 43 10.16 20.90 -11.91
C ALA A 43 9.00 20.38 -11.03
N LYS A 44 8.20 19.45 -11.57
CA LYS A 44 7.08 18.85 -10.82
C LYS A 44 7.54 18.01 -9.63
N HIS A 45 8.66 17.30 -9.77
CA HIS A 45 9.24 16.56 -8.66
C HIS A 45 9.67 17.50 -7.51
N LEU A 46 10.20 18.69 -7.81
CA LEU A 46 10.51 19.70 -6.80
C LEU A 46 9.24 20.23 -6.13
N ASP A 47 8.17 20.51 -6.89
CA ASP A 47 6.87 20.88 -6.32
C ASP A 47 6.37 19.82 -5.32
N TYR A 48 6.45 18.54 -5.69
CA TYR A 48 6.02 17.44 -4.81
C TYR A 48 6.86 17.38 -3.54
N ARG A 49 8.19 17.55 -3.64
CA ARG A 49 9.09 17.55 -2.48
C ARG A 49 8.87 18.72 -1.53
N ALA A 50 8.39 19.85 -2.02
CA ALA A 50 8.16 21.04 -1.21
C ALA A 50 6.89 20.95 -0.34
N ARG A 51 6.02 19.96 -0.58
CA ARG A 51 4.82 19.73 0.23
C ARG A 51 5.18 19.29 1.65
N ALA A 52 4.41 19.73 2.63
CA ALA A 52 4.55 19.29 4.02
C ALA A 52 4.33 17.77 4.17
N HIS A 53 3.37 17.23 3.42
CA HIS A 53 3.15 15.80 3.25
C HIS A 53 2.64 15.53 1.82
N GLN A 54 2.72 14.30 1.37
CA GLN A 54 2.05 13.91 0.13
C GLN A 54 0.54 13.70 0.37
N PRO A 55 -0.30 13.81 -0.67
CA PRO A 55 -1.74 13.54 -0.54
C PRO A 55 -2.03 12.08 -0.16
N ALA A 56 -1.26 11.14 -0.70
CA ALA A 56 -1.36 9.73 -0.36
C ALA A 56 0.02 9.10 -0.18
N MET A 57 0.10 7.99 0.56
CA MET A 57 1.28 7.14 0.65
C MET A 57 0.91 5.70 0.35
N LEU A 58 1.77 4.98 -0.35
CA LEU A 58 1.67 3.54 -0.53
C LEU A 58 1.99 2.87 0.80
N CYS A 59 0.97 2.24 1.38
CA CYS A 59 1.04 1.54 2.65
C CYS A 59 0.91 0.03 2.43
N THR A 60 1.43 -0.73 3.40
CA THR A 60 1.20 -2.16 3.49
C THR A 60 0.14 -2.45 4.54
N LEU A 61 -0.89 -3.15 4.11
CA LEU A 61 -2.01 -3.61 4.91
C LEU A 61 -1.87 -5.10 5.19
N VAL A 62 -2.29 -5.53 6.37
CA VAL A 62 -2.45 -6.95 6.70
C VAL A 62 -3.89 -7.23 7.08
N MET A 63 -4.47 -8.28 6.51
CA MET A 63 -5.81 -8.74 6.86
C MET A 63 -5.77 -9.48 8.20
N THR A 64 -6.52 -8.98 9.18
CA THR A 64 -6.51 -9.52 10.55
C THR A 64 -7.50 -10.66 10.73
N ASP A 65 -8.57 -10.68 9.93
CA ASP A 65 -9.53 -11.77 9.81
C ASP A 65 -9.96 -11.92 8.35
N ASN A 66 -10.07 -13.16 7.88
CA ASN A 66 -10.36 -13.50 6.50
C ASN A 66 -11.53 -14.48 6.37
N VAL A 67 -12.26 -14.76 7.44
CA VAL A 67 -13.40 -15.68 7.40
C VAL A 67 -14.65 -14.90 7.03
N ASP A 68 -15.36 -15.35 6.00
CA ASP A 68 -16.61 -14.73 5.57
C ASP A 68 -17.80 -15.09 6.46
N SER A 69 -18.95 -14.49 6.17
CA SER A 69 -20.21 -14.74 6.89
C SER A 69 -20.67 -16.21 6.89
N ASN A 70 -20.18 -17.04 5.97
CA ASN A 70 -20.48 -18.47 5.86
C ASN A 70 -19.40 -19.36 6.52
N GLY A 71 -18.40 -18.77 7.19
CA GLY A 71 -17.33 -19.50 7.83
C GLY A 71 -16.20 -19.94 6.88
N VAL A 72 -16.13 -19.39 5.66
CA VAL A 72 -15.12 -19.74 4.66
C VAL A 72 -13.95 -18.77 4.69
N ALA A 73 -12.74 -19.30 4.87
CA ALA A 73 -11.52 -18.53 4.78
C ALA A 73 -11.28 -18.03 3.34
N ARG A 74 -11.18 -16.70 3.18
CA ARG A 74 -10.91 -16.02 1.91
C ARG A 74 -9.44 -15.64 1.79
N TYR A 75 -8.90 -15.76 0.57
CA TYR A 75 -7.55 -15.36 0.23
C TYR A 75 -7.64 -14.38 -0.94
N PRO A 76 -7.88 -13.09 -0.65
CA PRO A 76 -8.26 -12.15 -1.69
C PRO A 76 -7.19 -11.96 -2.75
N VAL A 77 -7.64 -11.67 -3.97
CA VAL A 77 -6.80 -11.32 -5.11
C VAL A 77 -7.41 -10.12 -5.82
N GLY A 78 -6.58 -9.37 -6.53
CA GLY A 78 -7.02 -8.22 -7.30
C GLY A 78 -7.17 -6.94 -6.48
N THR A 79 -8.15 -6.12 -6.85
CA THR A 79 -8.33 -4.76 -6.37
C THR A 79 -9.55 -4.69 -5.47
N MET A 80 -9.35 -4.23 -4.24
CA MET A 80 -10.39 -4.07 -3.21
C MET A 80 -10.43 -2.60 -2.80
N PRO A 81 -11.61 -1.97 -2.67
CA PRO A 81 -11.69 -0.64 -2.08
C PRO A 81 -11.26 -0.69 -0.62
N VAL A 82 -10.50 0.31 -0.19
CA VAL A 82 -10.15 0.50 1.21
C VAL A 82 -11.19 1.41 1.84
N ILE A 83 -11.84 0.92 2.89
CA ILE A 83 -13.03 1.51 3.48
C ILE A 83 -12.69 2.06 4.87
N ASP A 84 -13.21 3.25 5.19
CA ASP A 84 -13.21 3.75 6.56
C ASP A 84 -14.24 2.96 7.39
N PRO A 85 -13.84 2.25 8.45
CA PRO A 85 -14.77 1.48 9.27
C PRO A 85 -15.82 2.34 9.98
N GLN A 86 -15.59 3.65 10.16
CA GLN A 86 -16.53 4.55 10.82
C GLN A 86 -17.63 5.04 9.89
N THR A 87 -17.31 5.29 8.62
CA THR A 87 -18.26 5.86 7.64
C THR A 87 -18.83 4.81 6.69
N GLY A 88 -18.12 3.69 6.48
CA GLY A 88 -18.46 2.70 5.47
C GLY A 88 -18.13 3.15 4.04
N GLU A 89 -17.44 4.29 3.86
CA GLU A 89 -17.09 4.83 2.55
C GLU A 89 -15.65 4.49 2.14
N THR A 90 -15.42 4.37 0.83
CA THR A 90 -14.06 4.26 0.30
C THR A 90 -13.26 5.52 0.61
N LEU A 91 -12.04 5.36 1.11
CA LEU A 91 -11.15 6.48 1.39
C LEU A 91 -10.85 7.26 0.11
N VAL A 92 -10.78 8.58 0.24
CA VAL A 92 -10.45 9.52 -0.84
C VAL A 92 -9.37 10.47 -0.35
N ASP A 93 -8.33 10.67 -1.15
CA ASP A 93 -7.29 11.64 -0.82
C ASP A 93 -7.63 13.06 -1.24
N GLU A 94 -6.76 14.01 -0.89
CA GLU A 94 -6.94 15.44 -1.15
C GLU A 94 -7.00 15.80 -2.65
N LEU A 95 -6.57 14.89 -3.53
CA LEU A 95 -6.66 15.05 -4.98
C LEU A 95 -7.90 14.36 -5.57
N GLY A 96 -8.76 13.77 -4.74
CA GLY A 96 -9.96 13.06 -5.17
C GLY A 96 -9.72 11.63 -5.62
N ARG A 97 -8.54 11.05 -5.41
CA ARG A 97 -8.24 9.66 -5.78
C ARG A 97 -8.77 8.72 -4.72
N ARG A 98 -9.49 7.69 -5.14
CA ARG A 98 -10.03 6.65 -4.26
C ARG A 98 -8.97 5.61 -3.91
N SER A 99 -8.92 5.19 -2.66
CA SER A 99 -8.00 4.15 -2.21
C SER A 99 -8.47 2.76 -2.57
N PHE A 100 -7.63 2.05 -3.31
CA PHE A 100 -7.81 0.65 -3.62
C PHE A 100 -6.51 -0.13 -3.41
N THR A 101 -6.63 -1.43 -3.20
CA THR A 101 -5.45 -2.30 -3.18
C THR A 101 -4.86 -2.44 -4.58
N THR A 102 -3.58 -2.13 -4.72
CA THR A 102 -2.81 -2.28 -5.96
C THR A 102 -2.30 -3.71 -6.13
N SER A 103 -2.01 -4.37 -5.02
CA SER A 103 -1.50 -5.73 -4.97
C SER A 103 -2.02 -6.44 -3.73
N VAL A 104 -2.32 -7.75 -3.85
CA VAL A 104 -2.71 -8.60 -2.72
C VAL A 104 -2.09 -9.98 -2.89
N ALA A 105 -1.56 -10.54 -1.81
CA ALA A 105 -1.06 -11.91 -1.77
C ALA A 105 -1.02 -12.45 -0.34
N TYR A 106 -1.17 -13.77 -0.19
CA TYR A 106 -0.87 -14.42 1.08
C TYR A 106 0.65 -14.53 1.28
N GLY A 107 1.14 -14.01 2.40
CA GLY A 107 2.52 -14.12 2.84
C GLY A 107 2.69 -15.34 3.74
N PRO A 108 3.24 -16.47 3.25
CA PRO A 108 3.37 -17.68 4.05
C PRO A 108 4.33 -17.54 5.23
N THR A 109 5.32 -16.64 5.15
CA THR A 109 6.30 -16.41 6.24
C THR A 109 5.63 -15.72 7.42
N ILE A 110 4.74 -14.76 7.14
CA ILE A 110 4.04 -13.99 8.17
C ILE A 110 2.67 -14.59 8.53
N GLY A 111 2.17 -15.54 7.73
CA GLY A 111 0.89 -16.21 7.95
C GLY A 111 -0.35 -15.33 7.76
N ARG A 112 -0.29 -14.31 6.92
CA ARG A 112 -1.36 -13.30 6.72
C ARG A 112 -1.54 -12.93 5.25
N ASN A 113 -2.74 -12.49 4.88
CA ASN A 113 -2.94 -11.80 3.59
C ASN A 113 -2.38 -10.38 3.69
N ILE A 114 -1.51 -10.03 2.76
CA ILE A 114 -0.86 -8.73 2.63
C ILE A 114 -1.45 -8.00 1.44
N ALA A 115 -1.77 -6.73 1.60
CA ALA A 115 -2.13 -5.84 0.50
C ALA A 115 -1.25 -4.59 0.48
N LEU A 116 -1.02 -4.04 -0.71
CA LEU A 116 -0.48 -2.69 -0.88
C LEU A 116 -1.64 -1.78 -1.31
N ALA A 117 -1.73 -0.59 -0.75
CA ALA A 117 -2.75 0.40 -1.12
C ALA A 117 -2.23 1.82 -0.88
N TYR A 118 -2.58 2.74 -1.77
CA TYR A 118 -2.38 4.17 -1.51
C TYR A 118 -3.46 4.65 -0.54
N LEU A 119 -3.05 5.12 0.64
CA LEU A 119 -3.94 5.69 1.65
C LEU A 119 -3.77 7.21 1.69
N PRO A 120 -4.83 7.98 1.95
CA PRO A 120 -4.69 9.41 2.22
C PRO A 120 -3.79 9.62 3.43
N TRP A 121 -3.01 10.69 3.43
CA TRP A 121 -2.03 10.96 4.50
C TRP A 121 -2.59 10.87 5.92
N ALA A 122 -3.83 11.36 6.12
CA ALA A 122 -4.51 11.32 7.40
C ALA A 122 -4.78 9.90 7.94
N TYR A 123 -4.70 8.87 7.08
CA TYR A 123 -4.88 7.47 7.42
C TYR A 123 -3.56 6.67 7.45
N CYS A 124 -2.43 7.32 7.16
CA CYS A 124 -1.11 6.70 7.17
C CYS A 124 -0.53 6.62 8.60
N GLN A 125 -1.12 5.80 9.46
CA GLN A 125 -0.57 5.49 10.78
C GLN A 125 -0.49 3.98 11.00
N GLU A 126 0.67 3.50 11.44
CA GLU A 126 0.83 2.10 11.83
C GLU A 126 -0.17 1.70 12.92
N GLY A 127 -0.69 0.49 12.83
CA GLY A 127 -1.72 -0.01 13.75
C GLY A 127 -3.13 0.49 13.44
N ARG A 128 -3.31 1.44 12.51
CA ARG A 128 -4.65 1.92 12.14
C ARG A 128 -5.47 0.78 11.58
N LYS A 129 -6.69 0.64 12.11
CA LYS A 129 -7.70 -0.29 11.61
C LYS A 129 -8.46 0.32 10.45
N LEU A 130 -8.58 -0.43 9.38
CA LEU A 130 -9.33 -0.12 8.18
C LEU A 130 -10.11 -1.36 7.75
N ASN A 131 -10.93 -1.20 6.73
CA ASN A 131 -11.65 -2.29 6.12
C ASN A 131 -11.28 -2.40 4.64
N VAL A 132 -11.44 -3.58 4.07
CA VAL A 132 -11.46 -3.78 2.61
C VAL A 132 -12.72 -4.53 2.22
N GLU A 133 -13.26 -4.25 1.04
CA GLU A 133 -14.40 -5.00 0.51
C GLU A 133 -13.94 -6.07 -0.49
N TYR A 134 -14.39 -7.31 -0.29
CA TYR A 134 -14.12 -8.42 -1.18
C TYR A 134 -15.38 -9.30 -1.31
N PHE A 135 -15.82 -9.55 -2.54
CA PHE A 135 -17.07 -10.28 -2.81
C PHE A 135 -18.30 -9.74 -2.04
N GLY A 136 -18.41 -8.42 -1.91
CA GLY A 136 -19.54 -7.77 -1.23
C GLY A 136 -19.54 -7.92 0.29
N GLU A 137 -18.46 -8.46 0.87
CA GLU A 137 -18.26 -8.54 2.31
C GLU A 137 -17.07 -7.69 2.74
N THR A 138 -17.11 -7.24 3.99
CA THR A 138 -16.08 -6.39 4.58
C THR A 138 -15.13 -7.20 5.43
N TYR A 139 -13.82 -7.03 5.21
CA TYR A 139 -12.76 -7.71 5.95
C TYR A 139 -11.88 -6.70 6.67
N PRO A 140 -11.60 -6.92 7.97
CA PRO A 140 -10.76 -6.01 8.74
C PRO A 140 -9.30 -6.14 8.32
N VAL A 141 -8.66 -5.00 8.11
CA VAL A 141 -7.24 -4.87 7.84
C VAL A 141 -6.60 -3.87 8.80
N GLU A 142 -5.29 -3.98 8.92
CA GLU A 142 -4.47 -3.05 9.69
C GLU A 142 -3.37 -2.46 8.82
N VAL A 143 -3.11 -1.16 8.95
CA VAL A 143 -1.93 -0.51 8.39
C VAL A 143 -0.71 -1.00 9.15
N ALA A 144 -0.03 -1.98 8.57
CA ALA A 144 1.13 -2.59 9.20
C ALA A 144 2.42 -1.82 8.87
N ALA A 145 2.45 -1.10 7.74
CA ALA A 145 3.55 -0.21 7.39
C ALA A 145 3.12 0.96 6.51
N VAL A 146 3.80 2.09 6.67
CA VAL A 146 3.73 3.26 5.77
C VAL A 146 5.04 3.34 4.99
N GLY A 147 4.95 3.45 3.66
CA GLY A 147 6.12 3.52 2.78
C GLY A 147 6.83 2.16 2.59
N TYR A 148 8.13 2.20 2.26
CA TYR A 148 8.95 1.03 1.96
C TYR A 148 9.42 0.30 3.20
N ARG A 149 8.52 -0.38 3.90
CA ARG A 149 8.93 -1.11 5.10
C ARG A 149 8.61 -2.60 4.97
N PRO A 150 9.62 -3.43 4.64
CA PRO A 150 9.47 -4.89 4.60
C PRO A 150 9.07 -5.46 5.97
N PHE A 151 8.21 -6.49 5.95
CA PHE A 151 7.89 -7.31 7.12
C PHE A 151 8.91 -8.41 7.36
N TYR A 152 9.50 -8.91 6.27
CA TYR A 152 10.50 -9.94 6.30
C TYR A 152 11.83 -9.39 5.82
N ASP A 153 12.89 -9.71 6.56
CA ASP A 153 14.26 -9.30 6.27
C ASP A 153 14.44 -7.77 6.13
N PRO A 154 14.09 -6.97 7.16
CA PRO A 154 14.12 -5.51 7.06
C PRO A 154 15.52 -4.92 6.90
N GLU A 155 16.53 -5.64 7.36
CA GLU A 155 17.95 -5.30 7.16
C GLU A 155 18.48 -5.80 5.81
N ASN A 156 17.66 -6.52 5.03
CA ASN A 156 17.99 -7.11 3.73
C ASN A 156 19.25 -8.00 3.79
N LEU A 157 19.39 -8.78 4.88
CA LEU A 157 20.49 -9.71 5.10
C LEU A 157 20.39 -10.94 4.18
N ASN A 158 19.20 -11.24 3.68
CA ASN A 158 18.91 -12.35 2.77
C ASN A 158 18.38 -11.83 1.42
N PRO A 159 19.21 -11.16 0.60
CA PRO A 159 18.74 -10.48 -0.61
C PRO A 159 18.20 -11.41 -1.71
N ARG A 160 18.49 -12.71 -1.63
CA ARG A 160 18.05 -13.74 -2.60
C ARG A 160 16.86 -14.58 -2.12
N SER A 161 16.38 -14.36 -0.89
CA SER A 161 15.20 -15.06 -0.35
C SER A 161 13.90 -14.53 -0.92
#